data_AF-A0AAE1VF73-F1
#
_entry.id   AF-A0AAE1VF73-F1
#
_cell.length_a   1.000
_cell.length_b   1.000
_cell.length_c   1.000
_cell.angle_alpha   90.00
_cell.angle_beta   90.00
_cell.angle_gamma   90.00
#
_symmetry.space_group_name_H-M   'P 1'
#
loop_
_entity.id
_entity.type
_entity.pdbx_description
1 polymer ?
#
loop_
_entity_poly.entity_id
_entity_poly.type
_entity_poly.pdbx_seq_one_letter_code
_entity_poly.pdbx_strand_id
1 'polypeptide(L)'
;MLTRWSRAISQLTRVNYSQKNSELGRHLCSFKVEKLLLVCLLHEFDSKQDSFTLGSSIVVNLNKVFWSKPHSLALAPDSPFRVEDPQYEGLKRFLFKLMLFYSKQSKSIRGANVIYRRVIHQVDRPAIYDVFSLEKTFKTTFSLLVIHMWFCLRRLKQEDKEGVELGQYLYEIYNHDVELRVSKAGVNLLLIKWMKDLEKIFYGNIVAYDSAMLPEAKQDELQNVIWRNVFSDDGTSTPTDAALLPAMSRYVRRECNCLSLTDREAMFSGNFMFTSLGSTTADTV
;
A
#
# COMPACT_ATOMS: atom_id res chain seq x y z
N MET A 1 -19.44 10.11 -7.03
CA MET A 1 -18.45 10.19 -5.94
C MET A 1 -17.03 10.49 -6.46
N LEU A 2 -16.88 11.24 -7.57
CA LEU A 2 -15.64 11.35 -8.36
C LEU A 2 -14.69 12.50 -7.94
N THR A 3 -15.05 13.33 -6.96
CA THR A 3 -14.36 14.61 -6.67
C THR A 3 -13.55 14.62 -5.37
N ARG A 4 -13.49 13.52 -4.62
CA ARG A 4 -12.93 13.54 -3.26
C ARG A 4 -11.42 13.44 -3.21
N TRP A 5 -10.80 12.69 -4.13
CA TRP A 5 -9.34 12.55 -4.16
C TRP A 5 -8.64 13.84 -4.64
N SER A 6 -9.19 14.49 -5.68
CA SER A 6 -8.70 15.80 -6.12
C SER A 6 -8.90 16.91 -5.08
N ARG A 7 -10.00 16.86 -4.30
CA ARG A 7 -10.25 17.80 -3.18
C ARG A 7 -9.39 17.51 -1.95
N ALA A 8 -9.06 16.25 -1.66
CA ALA A 8 -8.11 15.92 -0.60
C ALA A 8 -6.72 16.49 -0.93
N ILE A 9 -6.31 16.47 -2.20
CA ILE A 9 -5.07 17.08 -2.68
C ILE A 9 -5.09 18.62 -2.53
N SER A 10 -6.22 19.29 -2.80
CA SER A 10 -6.33 20.75 -2.64
C SER A 10 -6.37 21.20 -1.17
N GLN A 11 -6.91 20.37 -0.27
CA GLN A 11 -6.87 20.61 1.17
C GLN A 11 -5.46 20.36 1.75
N LEU A 12 -4.73 19.36 1.24
CA LEU A 12 -3.37 19.04 1.68
C LEU A 12 -2.32 20.05 1.22
N THR A 13 -2.53 20.72 0.09
CA THR A 13 -1.64 21.80 -0.38
C THR A 13 -1.83 23.11 0.39
N ARG A 14 -2.96 23.28 1.10
CA ARG A 14 -3.27 24.51 1.85
C ARG A 14 -2.86 24.46 3.33
N VAL A 15 -2.60 23.27 3.88
CA VAL A 15 -2.20 23.08 5.28
C VAL A 15 -0.68 22.96 5.37
N ASN A 16 -0.01 24.06 5.05
CA ASN A 16 1.36 24.34 5.47
C ASN A 16 1.28 25.38 6.59
N TYR A 17 1.35 24.95 7.86
CA TYR A 17 2.16 25.54 8.94
C TYR A 17 1.80 24.92 10.30
N SER A 18 2.79 24.22 10.86
CA SER A 18 3.18 24.15 12.28
C SER A 18 2.15 23.90 13.40
N GLN A 19 2.52 22.92 14.24
CA GLN A 19 2.25 22.80 15.68
C GLN A 19 0.93 22.20 16.18
N LYS A 20 -0.15 22.12 15.38
CA LYS A 20 -1.45 21.57 15.85
C LYS A 20 -1.70 20.07 15.57
N ASN A 21 -0.78 19.38 14.89
CA ASN A 21 -0.99 18.00 14.41
C ASN A 21 -0.85 16.89 15.46
N SER A 22 -0.12 17.11 16.56
CA SER A 22 0.17 16.04 17.53
C SER A 22 -1.07 15.63 18.34
N GLU A 23 -1.97 16.56 18.66
CA GLU A 23 -3.22 16.29 19.39
C GLU A 23 -4.34 15.76 18.49
N LEU A 24 -4.49 16.35 17.30
CA LEU A 24 -5.48 15.90 16.33
C LEU A 24 -5.17 14.48 15.82
N GLY A 25 -3.88 14.15 15.65
CA GLY A 25 -3.44 12.80 15.32
C GLY A 25 -3.77 11.77 16.41
N ARG A 26 -3.65 12.14 17.70
CA ARG A 26 -4.01 11.27 18.83
C ARG A 26 -5.53 11.02 18.90
N HIS A 27 -6.35 12.06 18.81
CA HIS A 27 -7.81 11.95 18.87
C HIS A 27 -8.43 11.25 17.64
N LEU A 28 -7.87 11.45 16.45
CA LEU A 28 -8.30 10.73 15.24
C LEU A 28 -7.90 9.26 15.25
N CYS A 29 -6.80 8.90 15.92
CA CYS A 29 -6.27 7.54 15.97
C CYS A 29 -7.06 6.66 16.96
N SER A 30 -7.35 7.16 18.16
CA SER A 30 -8.16 6.44 19.17
C SER A 30 -9.55 6.06 18.62
N PHE A 31 -10.22 6.96 17.90
CA PHE A 31 -11.57 6.70 17.34
C PHE A 31 -11.57 5.71 16.14
N LYS A 32 -10.43 5.49 15.50
CA LYS A 32 -10.27 4.61 14.33
C LYS A 32 -9.97 3.16 14.71
N VAL A 33 -9.25 2.98 15.81
CA VAL A 33 -8.77 1.68 16.31
C VAL A 33 -9.92 0.82 16.85
N GLU A 34 -10.81 1.41 17.65
CA GLU A 34 -11.98 0.71 18.22
C GLU A 34 -12.87 0.07 17.15
N LYS A 35 -13.00 0.71 15.99
CA LYS A 35 -13.78 0.19 14.86
C LYS A 35 -13.07 -0.94 14.13
N LEU A 36 -11.76 -0.84 13.92
CA LEU A 36 -11.01 -1.90 13.26
C LEU A 36 -10.98 -3.18 14.13
N LEU A 37 -10.87 -3.00 15.46
CA LEU A 37 -11.05 -4.08 16.43
C LEU A 37 -12.44 -4.72 16.35
N LEU A 38 -13.51 -3.93 16.18
CA LEU A 38 -14.86 -4.48 16.04
C LEU A 38 -15.03 -5.37 14.78
N VAL A 39 -14.31 -5.09 13.69
CA VAL A 39 -14.28 -5.98 12.50
C VAL A 39 -13.45 -7.24 12.79
N CYS A 40 -12.34 -7.11 13.51
CA CYS A 40 -11.53 -8.25 13.90
C CYS A 40 -12.27 -9.17 14.87
N LEU A 41 -13.04 -8.62 15.81
CA LEU A 41 -13.86 -9.35 16.79
C LEU A 41 -15.03 -10.12 16.15
N LEU A 42 -15.48 -9.73 14.95
CA LEU A 42 -16.46 -10.50 14.19
C LEU A 42 -15.85 -11.72 13.49
N HIS A 43 -14.53 -11.88 13.57
CA HIS A 43 -13.78 -12.97 12.95
C HIS A 43 -12.84 -13.60 13.98
N GLU A 44 -13.39 -14.20 15.04
CA GLU A 44 -12.71 -15.31 15.70
C GLU A 44 -12.63 -16.46 14.69
N PHE A 45 -11.52 -16.52 13.95
CA PHE A 45 -11.09 -17.76 13.34
C PHE A 45 -9.97 -18.34 14.19
N ASP A 46 -10.18 -19.59 14.57
CA ASP A 46 -9.25 -20.49 15.24
C ASP A 46 -7.88 -20.50 14.54
N SER A 47 -6.94 -19.70 15.05
CA SER A 47 -5.52 -19.82 14.70
C SER A 47 -4.87 -20.73 15.75
N LYS A 48 -4.69 -22.01 15.37
CA LYS A 48 -3.73 -22.87 16.07
C LYS A 48 -2.38 -22.17 16.06
N GLN A 49 -1.96 -21.77 17.23
CA GLN A 49 -0.75 -21.03 17.50
C GLN A 49 0.45 -21.97 17.42
N ASP A 50 0.94 -22.23 16.20
CA ASP A 50 2.26 -22.82 16.04
C ASP A 50 3.29 -21.69 16.20
N SER A 51 3.91 -21.63 17.37
CA SER A 51 5.05 -20.75 17.66
C SER A 51 6.23 -21.12 16.76
N PHE A 52 6.31 -20.50 15.57
CA PHE A 52 7.42 -20.70 14.65
C PHE A 52 8.60 -19.83 15.10
N THR A 53 9.71 -20.49 15.46
CA THR A 53 10.96 -19.82 15.81
C THR A 53 11.57 -19.21 14.55
N LEU A 54 11.57 -17.88 14.46
CA LEU A 54 12.15 -17.15 13.34
C LEU A 54 13.66 -17.44 13.26
N GLY A 55 14.07 -18.22 12.26
CA GLY A 55 15.46 -18.62 12.08
C GLY A 55 16.37 -17.41 11.86
N SER A 56 17.45 -17.31 12.64
CA SER A 56 18.48 -16.25 12.60
C SER A 56 18.94 -15.87 11.17
N SER A 57 18.95 -16.81 10.24
CA SER A 57 19.31 -16.60 8.83
C SER A 57 18.37 -15.63 8.07
N ILE A 58 17.06 -15.66 8.34
CA ILE A 58 16.07 -14.80 7.67
C ILE A 58 16.27 -13.34 8.09
N VAL A 59 16.44 -13.10 9.40
CA VAL A 59 16.70 -11.76 9.98
C VAL A 59 18.00 -11.14 9.43
N VAL A 60 19.04 -11.94 9.27
CA VAL A 60 20.33 -11.49 8.71
C VAL A 60 20.21 -11.12 7.23
N ASN A 61 19.42 -11.87 6.45
CA ASN A 61 19.22 -11.58 5.02
C ASN A 61 18.38 -10.30 4.82
N LEU A 62 17.34 -10.09 5.63
CA LEU A 62 16.51 -8.87 5.61
C LEU A 62 17.31 -7.60 5.90
N ASN A 63 18.19 -7.66 6.89
CA ASN A 63 19.13 -6.57 7.16
C ASN A 63 20.16 -6.40 6.03
N LYS A 64 20.41 -7.39 5.18
CA LYS A 64 21.19 -7.16 3.97
C LYS A 64 20.37 -6.47 2.87
N VAL A 65 19.12 -6.90 2.68
CA VAL A 65 18.19 -6.37 1.66
C VAL A 65 17.89 -4.90 1.91
N PHE A 66 17.50 -4.52 3.13
CA PHE A 66 17.09 -3.15 3.45
C PHE A 66 18.24 -2.13 3.50
N TRP A 67 19.48 -2.59 3.64
CA TRP A 67 20.67 -1.73 3.71
C TRP A 67 21.38 -1.57 2.35
N SER A 68 20.93 -2.28 1.33
CA SER A 68 21.40 -2.04 -0.04
C SER A 68 20.97 -0.66 -0.54
N LYS A 69 21.69 -0.10 -1.51
CA LYS A 69 21.31 1.19 -2.12
C LYS A 69 19.95 1.06 -2.81
N PRO A 70 19.08 2.08 -2.75
CA PRO A 70 17.83 2.06 -3.51
C PRO A 70 18.13 2.05 -5.01
N HIS A 71 17.30 1.35 -5.77
CA HIS A 71 17.37 1.25 -7.23
C HIS A 71 15.96 1.23 -7.82
N SER A 72 15.84 1.47 -9.13
CA SER A 72 14.55 1.37 -9.83
C SER A 72 13.90 0.01 -9.62
N LEU A 73 12.59 -0.02 -9.42
CA LEU A 73 11.78 -1.24 -9.32
C LEU A 73 11.20 -1.67 -10.67
N ALA A 74 11.56 -0.98 -11.77
CA ALA A 74 11.10 -1.32 -13.10
C ALA A 74 11.47 -2.77 -13.46
N LEU A 75 10.50 -3.48 -14.04
CA LEU A 75 10.74 -4.82 -14.56
C LEU A 75 11.60 -4.74 -15.82
N ALA A 76 12.57 -5.64 -15.91
CA ALA A 76 13.36 -5.82 -17.12
C ALA A 76 12.45 -6.19 -18.32
N PRO A 77 12.82 -5.85 -19.56
CA PRO A 77 12.00 -6.13 -20.75
C PRO A 77 11.67 -7.62 -20.94
N ASP A 78 12.56 -8.50 -20.50
CA ASP A 78 12.46 -9.97 -20.58
C ASP A 78 11.75 -10.61 -19.38
N SER A 79 11.28 -9.81 -18.41
CA SER A 79 10.65 -10.35 -17.21
C SER A 79 9.31 -11.04 -17.53
N PRO A 80 9.06 -12.26 -17.03
CA PRO A 80 7.79 -12.98 -17.24
C PRO A 80 6.61 -12.27 -16.56
N PHE A 81 6.89 -11.36 -15.62
CA PHE A 81 5.87 -10.59 -14.93
C PHE A 81 5.48 -9.32 -15.68
N ARG A 82 6.13 -8.98 -16.79
CA ARG A 82 5.83 -7.79 -17.59
C ARG A 82 4.47 -7.96 -18.27
N VAL A 83 3.67 -6.90 -18.21
CA VAL A 83 2.38 -6.82 -18.88
C VAL A 83 2.52 -5.86 -20.05
N GLU A 84 2.28 -6.37 -21.25
CA GLU A 84 2.27 -5.59 -22.48
C GLU A 84 0.84 -5.46 -23.01
N ASP A 85 0.50 -4.24 -23.44
CA ASP A 85 -0.77 -4.01 -24.13
C ASP A 85 -0.73 -4.72 -25.50
N PRO A 86 -1.74 -5.53 -25.86
CA PRO A 86 -1.75 -6.20 -27.15
C PRO A 86 -1.77 -5.18 -28.28
N GLN A 87 -0.77 -5.23 -29.16
CA GLN A 87 -0.70 -4.41 -30.36
C GLN A 87 -1.44 -5.11 -31.50
N TYR A 88 -2.71 -4.75 -31.69
CA TYR A 88 -3.47 -5.25 -32.84
C TYR A 88 -3.09 -4.51 -34.12
N GLU A 89 -3.01 -5.24 -35.24
CA GLU A 89 -2.75 -4.68 -36.58
C GLU A 89 -3.97 -4.73 -37.51
N GLY A 90 -3.91 -3.99 -38.63
CA GLY A 90 -4.91 -3.99 -39.69
C GLY A 90 -6.34 -3.62 -39.25
N LEU A 91 -7.33 -4.36 -39.76
CA LEU A 91 -8.76 -4.16 -39.47
C LEU A 91 -9.08 -4.26 -37.97
N LYS A 92 -8.39 -5.15 -37.24
CA LYS A 92 -8.56 -5.28 -35.78
C LYS A 92 -8.14 -4.00 -35.07
N ARG A 93 -7.02 -3.39 -35.46
CA ARG A 93 -6.58 -2.09 -34.90
C ARG A 93 -7.62 -1.02 -35.11
N PHE A 94 -8.18 -0.93 -36.32
CA PHE A 94 -9.23 0.03 -36.65
C PHE A 94 -10.47 -0.18 -35.78
N LEU A 95 -10.95 -1.42 -35.66
CA LEU A 95 -12.11 -1.77 -34.84
C LEU A 95 -11.90 -1.43 -33.35
N PHE A 96 -10.76 -1.82 -32.78
CA PHE A 96 -10.44 -1.51 -31.38
C PHE A 96 -10.24 -0.01 -31.14
N LYS A 97 -9.70 0.72 -32.13
CA LYS A 97 -9.62 2.18 -32.08
C LYS A 97 -11.02 2.82 -32.08
N LEU A 98 -11.95 2.31 -32.90
CA LEU A 98 -13.35 2.75 -32.92
C LEU A 98 -14.04 2.47 -31.58
N MET A 99 -13.76 1.34 -30.94
CA MET A 99 -14.25 0.99 -29.60
C MET A 99 -13.49 1.67 -28.45
N LEU A 100 -12.70 2.72 -28.73
CA LEU A 100 -11.95 3.51 -27.75
C LEU A 100 -10.92 2.73 -26.91
N PHE A 101 -10.53 1.52 -27.31
CA PHE A 101 -9.59 0.68 -26.57
C PHE A 101 -8.21 1.35 -26.33
N TYR A 102 -7.78 2.16 -27.32
CA TYR A 102 -6.53 2.91 -27.27
C TYR A 102 -6.68 4.32 -26.72
N SER A 103 -7.86 4.69 -26.21
CA SER A 103 -8.08 5.98 -25.54
C SER A 103 -7.18 6.11 -24.31
N LYS A 104 -6.86 7.36 -23.94
CA LYS A 104 -6.08 7.65 -22.74
C LYS A 104 -6.73 7.05 -21.49
N GLN A 105 -8.04 7.20 -21.36
CA GLN A 105 -8.82 6.63 -20.25
C GLN A 105 -8.70 5.10 -20.18
N SER A 106 -8.92 4.39 -21.29
CA SER A 106 -8.83 2.92 -21.30
C SER A 106 -7.42 2.42 -20.95
N LYS A 107 -6.38 3.11 -21.43
CA LYS A 107 -4.99 2.80 -21.06
C LYS A 107 -4.75 3.03 -19.57
N SER A 108 -5.19 4.16 -19.01
CA SER A 108 -5.04 4.46 -17.58
C SER A 108 -5.77 3.44 -16.70
N ILE A 109 -6.97 2.99 -17.08
CA ILE A 109 -7.69 1.94 -16.34
C ILE A 109 -6.92 0.62 -16.35
N ARG A 110 -6.33 0.22 -17.49
CA ARG A 110 -5.50 -0.99 -17.56
C ARG A 110 -4.22 -0.85 -16.72
N GLY A 111 -3.52 0.27 -16.84
CA GLY A 111 -2.35 0.58 -16.02
C GLY A 111 -2.67 0.50 -14.53
N ALA A 112 -3.76 1.15 -14.08
CA ALA A 112 -4.21 1.09 -12.70
C ALA A 112 -4.51 -0.34 -12.22
N ASN A 113 -5.12 -1.18 -13.06
CA ASN A 113 -5.34 -2.59 -12.75
C ASN A 113 -4.02 -3.35 -12.57
N VAL A 114 -3.03 -3.13 -13.42
CA VAL A 114 -1.71 -3.77 -13.29
C VAL A 114 -1.00 -3.29 -12.03
N ILE A 115 -1.01 -1.99 -11.75
CA ILE A 115 -0.43 -1.41 -10.51
C ILE A 115 -1.08 -2.04 -9.28
N TYR A 116 -2.41 -2.13 -9.25
CA TYR A 116 -3.12 -2.73 -8.12
C TYR A 116 -2.80 -4.23 -7.98
N ARG A 117 -2.61 -4.94 -9.09
CA ARG A 117 -2.11 -6.33 -9.07
C ARG A 117 -0.75 -6.45 -8.40
N ARG A 118 0.15 -5.46 -8.54
CA ARG A 118 1.44 -5.45 -7.83
C ARG A 118 1.25 -5.26 -6.33
N VAL A 119 0.31 -4.40 -5.93
CA VAL A 119 -0.03 -4.17 -4.52
C VAL A 119 -0.54 -5.46 -3.87
N ILE A 120 -1.57 -6.09 -4.44
CA ILE A 120 -2.11 -7.34 -3.88
C ILE A 120 -1.09 -8.47 -3.93
N HIS A 121 -0.25 -8.53 -4.98
CA HIS A 121 0.79 -9.55 -5.10
C HIS A 121 1.81 -9.49 -3.95
N GLN A 122 2.15 -8.28 -3.49
CA GLN A 122 3.03 -8.09 -2.34
C GLN A 122 2.31 -8.35 -1.01
N VAL A 123 1.08 -7.86 -0.87
CA VAL A 123 0.33 -7.91 0.39
C VAL A 123 -0.23 -9.29 0.70
N ASP A 124 -0.71 -10.05 -0.29
CA ASP A 124 -1.36 -11.35 -0.03
C ASP A 124 -0.35 -12.50 0.19
N ARG A 125 0.95 -12.26 -0.05
CA ARG A 125 2.02 -13.24 0.15
C ARG A 125 2.40 -13.40 1.64
N PRO A 126 2.65 -14.63 2.13
CA PRO A 126 2.98 -14.87 3.54
C PRO A 126 4.27 -14.19 3.98
N ALA A 127 5.25 -14.06 3.08
CA ALA A 127 6.57 -13.52 3.39
C ALA A 127 6.55 -12.15 4.11
N ILE A 128 5.66 -11.22 3.74
CA ILE A 128 5.61 -9.91 4.40
C ILE A 128 5.12 -10.02 5.86
N TYR A 129 4.24 -10.97 6.15
CA TYR A 129 3.74 -11.23 7.49
C TYR A 129 4.82 -11.89 8.34
N ASP A 130 5.49 -12.89 7.80
CA ASP A 130 6.55 -13.62 8.50
C ASP A 130 7.73 -12.71 8.86
N VAL A 131 8.17 -11.91 7.89
CA VAL A 131 9.30 -10.97 8.01
C VAL A 131 9.08 -9.91 9.06
N PHE A 132 7.85 -9.41 9.18
CA PHE A 132 7.49 -8.37 10.15
C PHE A 132 6.77 -8.94 11.37
N SER A 133 6.72 -10.27 11.51
CA SER A 133 6.00 -10.98 12.59
C SER A 133 4.58 -10.45 12.82
N LEU A 134 3.86 -10.23 11.73
CA LEU A 134 2.47 -9.78 11.73
C LEU A 134 1.55 -10.99 11.64
N GLU A 135 0.54 -11.05 12.51
CA GLU A 135 -0.54 -12.01 12.30
C GLU A 135 -1.35 -11.65 11.05
N LYS A 136 -1.76 -12.63 10.26
CA LYS A 136 -2.56 -12.41 9.06
C LYS A 136 -4.04 -12.21 9.42
N THR A 137 -4.39 -10.99 9.84
CA THR A 137 -5.75 -10.56 10.13
C THR A 137 -6.26 -9.58 9.07
N PHE A 138 -7.57 -9.28 9.07
CA PHE A 138 -8.12 -8.23 8.20
C PHE A 138 -7.45 -6.89 8.45
N LYS A 139 -7.21 -6.55 9.72
CA LYS A 139 -6.55 -5.30 10.14
C LYS A 139 -5.14 -5.17 9.57
N THR A 140 -4.28 -6.17 9.75
CA THR A 140 -2.88 -6.09 9.30
C THR A 140 -2.83 -6.08 7.77
N THR A 141 -3.66 -6.90 7.13
CA THR A 141 -3.83 -6.92 5.67
C THR A 141 -4.27 -5.55 5.14
N PHE A 142 -5.30 -4.94 5.74
CA PHE A 142 -5.77 -3.60 5.36
C PHE A 142 -4.66 -2.56 5.54
N SER A 143 -3.93 -2.61 6.65
CA SER A 143 -2.83 -1.67 6.94
C SER A 143 -1.69 -1.78 5.92
N LEU A 144 -1.33 -3.01 5.53
CA LEU A 144 -0.38 -3.28 4.46
C LEU A 144 -0.89 -2.80 3.10
N LEU A 145 -2.16 -3.01 2.76
CA LEU A 145 -2.77 -2.45 1.55
C LEU A 145 -2.67 -0.92 1.53
N VAL A 146 -2.98 -0.24 2.65
CA VAL A 146 -2.87 1.22 2.75
C VAL A 146 -1.45 1.71 2.51
N ILE A 147 -0.44 1.06 3.10
CA ILE A 147 0.98 1.42 2.91
C ILE A 147 1.39 1.27 1.44
N HIS A 148 1.07 0.15 0.80
CA HIS A 148 1.46 -0.09 -0.60
C HIS A 148 0.69 0.79 -1.59
N MET A 149 -0.58 1.08 -1.29
CA MET A 149 -1.34 2.10 -2.03
C MET A 149 -0.72 3.48 -1.87
N TRP A 150 -0.33 3.85 -0.65
CA TRP A 150 0.34 5.13 -0.40
C TRP A 150 1.63 5.27 -1.22
N PHE A 151 2.46 4.24 -1.30
CA PHE A 151 3.65 4.23 -2.15
C PHE A 151 3.35 4.61 -3.60
N CYS A 152 2.38 3.91 -4.21
CA CYS A 152 1.98 4.13 -5.59
C CYS A 152 1.41 5.54 -5.79
N LEU A 153 0.48 5.96 -4.92
CA LEU A 153 -0.18 7.25 -5.03
C LEU A 153 0.77 8.43 -4.81
N ARG A 154 1.69 8.31 -3.85
CA ARG A 154 2.74 9.31 -3.60
C ARG A 154 3.64 9.49 -4.82
N ARG A 155 4.05 8.38 -5.45
CA ARG A 155 4.87 8.41 -6.67
C ARG A 155 4.12 8.94 -7.88
N LEU A 156 2.88 8.51 -8.10
CA LEU A 156 2.04 8.98 -9.21
C LEU A 156 1.73 10.47 -9.11
N LYS A 157 1.56 11.01 -7.90
CA LYS A 157 1.32 12.44 -7.68
C LYS A 157 2.45 13.34 -8.21
N GLN A 158 3.66 12.81 -8.39
CA GLN A 158 4.80 13.53 -8.97
C GLN A 158 4.72 13.68 -10.49
N GLU A 159 3.76 13.01 -11.15
CA GLU A 159 3.60 12.93 -12.61
C GLU A 159 2.45 13.83 -13.12
N ASP A 160 2.22 14.93 -12.40
CA ASP A 160 1.22 15.97 -12.67
C ASP A 160 -0.22 15.44 -12.82
N LYS A 161 -1.02 16.08 -13.69
CA LYS A 161 -2.44 15.78 -13.90
C LYS A 161 -2.67 14.34 -14.33
N GLU A 162 -1.78 13.78 -15.15
CA GLU A 162 -1.94 12.40 -15.64
C GLU A 162 -1.71 11.38 -14.53
N GLY A 163 -0.72 11.61 -13.67
CA GLY A 163 -0.50 10.76 -12.51
C GLY A 163 -1.65 10.86 -11.50
N VAL A 164 -2.24 12.04 -11.31
CA VAL A 164 -3.42 12.21 -10.46
C VAL A 164 -4.64 11.48 -11.02
N GLU A 165 -4.85 11.55 -12.34
CA GLU A 165 -5.94 10.82 -13.03
C GLU A 165 -5.76 9.30 -12.90
N LEU A 166 -4.55 8.79 -13.12
CA LEU A 166 -4.22 7.38 -12.94
C LEU A 166 -4.41 6.93 -11.48
N GLY A 167 -3.99 7.76 -10.52
CA GLY A 167 -4.18 7.53 -9.09
C GLY A 167 -5.66 7.40 -8.69
N GLN A 168 -6.56 8.15 -9.34
CA GLN A 168 -8.00 8.03 -9.12
C GLN A 168 -8.53 6.66 -9.55
N TYR A 169 -8.16 6.18 -10.74
CA TYR A 169 -8.54 4.82 -11.19
C TYR A 169 -7.97 3.74 -10.27
N LEU A 170 -6.72 3.90 -9.83
CA LEU A 170 -6.08 2.98 -8.89
C LEU A 170 -6.84 2.93 -7.54
N TYR A 171 -7.23 4.10 -7.02
CA TYR A 171 -8.02 4.19 -5.78
C TYR A 171 -9.40 3.53 -5.92
N GLU A 172 -10.07 3.70 -7.06
CA GLU A 172 -11.37 3.07 -7.31
C GLU A 172 -11.28 1.54 -7.31
N ILE A 173 -10.26 0.98 -7.97
CA ILE A 173 -10.00 -0.46 -8.00
C ILE A 173 -9.71 -0.97 -6.58
N TYR A 174 -8.85 -0.27 -5.82
CA TYR A 174 -8.58 -0.58 -4.42
C TYR A 174 -9.83 -0.55 -3.55
N ASN A 175 -10.66 0.49 -3.69
CA ASN A 175 -11.84 0.65 -2.86
C ASN A 175 -12.87 -0.47 -3.13
N HIS A 176 -12.96 -0.93 -4.38
CA HIS A 176 -13.78 -2.09 -4.73
C HIS A 176 -13.24 -3.39 -4.13
N ASP A 177 -11.93 -3.63 -4.16
CA ASP A 177 -11.34 -4.80 -3.50
C ASP A 177 -11.56 -4.79 -1.97
N VAL A 178 -11.38 -3.64 -1.32
CA VAL A 178 -11.66 -3.51 0.12
C VAL A 178 -13.13 -3.80 0.43
N GLU A 179 -14.06 -3.29 -0.39
CA GLU A 179 -15.49 -3.60 -0.25
C GLU A 179 -15.75 -5.11 -0.32
N LEU A 180 -15.14 -5.81 -1.28
CA LEU A 180 -15.23 -7.27 -1.39
C LEU A 180 -14.62 -7.99 -0.18
N ARG A 181 -13.48 -7.52 0.34
CA ARG A 181 -12.85 -8.10 1.54
C ARG A 181 -13.71 -7.90 2.79
N VAL A 182 -14.33 -6.73 2.97
CA VAL A 182 -15.27 -6.46 4.07
C VAL A 182 -16.54 -7.30 3.96
N SER A 183 -17.07 -7.44 2.75
CA SER A 183 -18.25 -8.28 2.50
C SER A 183 -17.96 -9.75 2.83
N LYS A 184 -16.78 -10.25 2.43
CA LYS A 184 -16.30 -11.60 2.77
C LYS A 184 -16.07 -11.79 4.27
N ALA A 185 -15.68 -10.74 4.99
CA ALA A 185 -15.54 -10.76 6.45
C ALA A 185 -16.91 -10.76 7.19
N GLY A 186 -18.04 -10.86 6.48
CA GLY A 186 -19.36 -11.05 7.08
C GLY A 186 -20.10 -9.76 7.43
N VAL A 187 -19.58 -8.59 7.06
CA VAL A 187 -20.07 -7.29 7.55
C VAL A 187 -21.02 -6.59 6.55
N ASN A 188 -21.96 -7.35 5.98
CA ASN A 188 -22.81 -6.89 4.87
C ASN A 188 -23.85 -5.83 5.28
N LEU A 189 -24.48 -5.97 6.46
CA LEU A 189 -25.55 -5.07 6.92
C LEU A 189 -25.08 -3.64 7.18
N LEU A 190 -23.81 -3.46 7.53
CA LEU A 190 -23.22 -2.16 7.85
C LEU A 190 -22.14 -1.74 6.85
N LEU A 191 -22.06 -2.38 5.68
CA LEU A 191 -21.00 -2.19 4.69
C LEU A 191 -20.74 -0.72 4.38
N ILE A 192 -21.79 0.08 4.17
CA ILE A 192 -21.67 1.52 3.88
C ILE A 192 -21.00 2.29 5.04
N LYS A 193 -21.33 1.96 6.29
CA LYS A 193 -20.73 2.58 7.48
C LYS A 193 -19.26 2.18 7.59
N TRP A 194 -18.97 0.90 7.38
CA TRP A 194 -17.61 0.37 7.38
C TRP A 194 -16.73 0.98 6.30
N MET A 195 -17.21 1.05 5.06
CA MET A 195 -16.46 1.65 3.96
C MET A 195 -16.15 3.13 4.22
N LYS A 196 -17.08 3.90 4.81
CA LYS A 196 -16.82 5.28 5.23
C LYS A 196 -15.75 5.38 6.31
N ASP A 197 -15.71 4.43 7.23
CA ASP A 197 -14.72 4.43 8.31
C ASP A 197 -13.34 3.98 7.80
N LEU A 198 -13.28 2.93 6.97
CA LEU A 198 -12.04 2.50 6.30
C LEU A 198 -11.48 3.59 5.38
N GLU A 199 -12.35 4.32 4.66
CA GLU A 199 -11.95 5.49 3.87
C GLU A 199 -11.28 6.58 4.75
N LYS A 200 -11.85 6.89 5.92
CA LYS A 200 -11.24 7.84 6.86
C LYS A 200 -9.91 7.33 7.41
N ILE A 201 -9.79 6.03 7.67
CA ILE A 201 -8.54 5.42 8.12
C ILE A 201 -7.48 5.56 7.03
N PHE A 202 -7.83 5.19 5.80
CA PHE A 202 -6.97 5.32 4.61
C PHE A 202 -6.41 6.74 4.47
N TYR A 203 -7.28 7.76 4.36
CA TYR A 203 -6.81 9.13 4.17
C TYR A 203 -5.99 9.66 5.35
N GLY A 204 -6.36 9.31 6.58
CA GLY A 204 -5.57 9.71 7.75
C GLY A 204 -4.17 9.10 7.75
N ASN A 205 -4.04 7.85 7.27
CA ASN A 205 -2.76 7.17 7.10
C ASN A 205 -1.91 7.84 6.02
N ILE A 206 -2.49 8.16 4.85
CA ILE A 206 -1.77 8.89 3.78
C ILE A 206 -1.13 10.17 4.34
N VAL A 207 -1.89 10.97 5.09
CA VAL A 207 -1.39 12.23 5.67
C VAL A 207 -0.31 11.98 6.73
N ALA A 208 -0.50 10.98 7.59
CA ALA A 208 0.46 10.64 8.63
C ALA A 208 1.79 10.14 8.04
N TYR A 209 1.73 9.27 7.03
CA TYR A 209 2.91 8.78 6.32
C TYR A 209 3.61 9.89 5.53
N ASP A 210 2.85 10.76 4.85
CA ASP A 210 3.43 11.89 4.14
C ASP A 210 4.18 12.84 5.08
N SER A 211 3.59 13.16 6.23
CA SER A 211 4.18 14.02 7.25
C SER A 211 5.45 13.41 7.83
N ALA A 212 5.42 12.11 8.14
CA ALA A 212 6.57 11.39 8.70
C ALA A 212 7.74 11.19 7.72
N MET A 213 7.51 11.45 6.43
CA MET A 213 8.53 11.40 5.38
C MET A 213 9.08 12.78 4.98
N LEU A 214 8.65 13.86 5.64
CA LEU A 214 9.21 15.18 5.41
C LEU A 214 10.65 15.27 5.94
N PRO A 215 11.54 16.06 5.32
CA PRO A 215 12.90 16.28 5.82
C PRO A 215 12.95 16.83 7.25
N GLU A 216 11.94 17.60 7.65
CA GLU A 216 11.83 18.25 8.95
C GLU A 216 11.21 17.34 10.02
N ALA A 217 10.72 16.15 9.65
CA ALA A 217 10.13 15.18 10.56
C ALA A 217 11.16 14.65 11.56
N LYS A 218 10.70 14.25 12.76
CA LYS A 218 11.60 13.63 13.75
C LYS A 218 12.06 12.26 13.25
N GLN A 219 13.27 11.84 13.65
CA GLN A 219 13.86 10.57 13.19
C GLN A 219 12.98 9.34 13.51
N ASP A 220 12.26 9.39 14.63
CA ASP A 220 11.35 8.36 15.12
C ASP A 220 9.91 8.51 14.62
N GLU A 221 9.56 9.59 13.91
CA GLU A 221 8.17 9.90 13.55
C GLU A 221 7.55 8.83 12.64
N LEU A 222 8.31 8.36 11.64
CA LEU A 222 7.86 7.28 10.77
C LEU A 222 7.65 5.97 11.53
N GLN A 223 8.53 5.66 12.48
CA GLN A 223 8.39 4.49 13.33
C GLN A 223 7.13 4.61 14.19
N ASN A 224 6.89 5.77 14.80
CA ASN A 224 5.70 6.02 15.60
C ASN A 224 4.40 5.90 14.78
N VAL A 225 4.40 6.39 13.53
CA VAL A 225 3.22 6.26 12.64
C VAL A 225 3.01 4.81 12.22
N ILE A 226 4.06 4.07 11.84
CA ILE A 226 3.96 2.65 11.49
C ILE A 226 3.48 1.83 12.68
N TRP A 227 4.02 2.07 13.88
CA TRP A 227 3.62 1.41 15.11
C TRP A 227 2.11 1.50 15.34
N ARG A 228 1.59 2.73 15.33
CA ARG A 228 0.17 3.01 15.60
C ARG A 228 -0.79 2.40 14.57
N ASN A 229 -0.36 2.29 13.31
CA ASN A 229 -1.26 1.87 12.23
C ASN A 229 -1.12 0.39 11.87
N VAL A 230 0.05 -0.22 12.10
CA VAL A 230 0.32 -1.60 11.68
C VAL A 230 0.38 -2.56 12.86
N PHE A 231 1.11 -2.19 13.92
CA PHE A 231 1.47 -3.13 15.00
C PHE A 231 0.60 -3.01 16.26
N SER A 232 0.11 -1.81 16.56
CA SER A 232 -0.58 -1.59 17.83
C SER A 232 -2.07 -1.89 17.72
N ASP A 233 -2.59 -2.70 18.64
CA ASP A 233 -4.03 -3.01 18.76
C ASP A 233 -4.86 -1.88 19.32
N ASP A 234 -4.28 -1.05 20.16
CA ASP A 234 -4.93 0.03 20.88
C ASP A 234 -4.23 1.40 20.64
N GLY A 235 -3.04 1.40 20.04
CA GLY A 235 -2.19 2.58 19.88
C GLY A 235 -1.35 2.93 21.11
N THR A 236 -1.47 2.17 22.20
CA THR A 236 -0.94 2.49 23.54
C THR A 236 0.05 1.46 24.08
N SER A 237 -0.03 0.22 23.61
CA SER A 237 0.94 -0.83 23.90
C SER A 237 2.35 -0.46 23.43
N THR A 238 3.38 -0.83 24.20
CA THR A 238 4.79 -0.68 23.81
C THR A 238 5.21 -1.77 22.83
N PRO A 239 6.15 -1.50 21.90
CA PRO A 239 6.68 -2.52 20.99
C PRO A 239 7.21 -3.74 21.73
N THR A 240 6.57 -4.90 21.54
CA THR A 240 7.00 -6.19 22.10
C THR A 240 8.36 -6.62 21.53
N ASP A 241 8.68 -6.21 20.29
CA ASP A 241 9.97 -6.46 19.65
C ASP A 241 10.55 -5.15 19.09
N ALA A 242 11.67 -4.72 19.68
CA ALA A 242 12.36 -3.48 19.33
C ALA A 242 13.00 -3.49 17.92
N ALA A 243 13.18 -4.66 17.29
CA ALA A 243 13.86 -4.77 16.00
C ALA A 243 12.93 -4.69 14.77
N LEU A 244 11.67 -5.10 14.91
CA LEU A 244 10.70 -5.18 13.80
C LEU A 244 10.28 -3.79 13.29
N LEU A 245 10.04 -2.86 14.20
CA LEU A 245 9.59 -1.52 13.85
C LEU A 245 10.66 -0.72 13.07
N PRO A 246 11.94 -0.70 13.47
CA PRO A 246 13.02 -0.17 12.64
C PRO A 246 13.15 -0.88 11.29
N ALA A 247 12.95 -2.21 11.23
CA ALA A 247 13.03 -2.95 9.97
C ALA A 247 11.93 -2.55 8.99
N MET A 248 10.68 -2.45 9.44
CA MET A 248 9.57 -2.00 8.59
C MET A 248 9.72 -0.53 8.19
N SER A 249 10.22 0.33 9.08
CA SER A 249 10.54 1.71 8.72
C SER A 249 11.60 1.82 7.63
N ARG A 250 12.64 0.96 7.68
CA ARG A 250 13.65 0.86 6.61
C ARG A 250 13.05 0.38 5.30
N TYR A 251 12.23 -0.68 5.33
CA TYR A 251 11.50 -1.15 4.14
C TYR A 251 10.68 -0.02 3.52
N VAL A 252 9.88 0.67 4.33
CA VAL A 252 9.04 1.79 3.90
C VAL A 252 9.84 2.90 3.22
N ARG A 253 10.93 3.36 3.86
CA ARG A 253 11.80 4.40 3.26
C ARG A 253 12.45 3.91 1.98
N ARG A 254 12.92 2.67 1.96
CA ARG A 254 13.55 2.05 0.79
C ARG A 254 12.56 1.97 -0.37
N GLU A 255 11.36 1.43 -0.18
CA GLU A 255 10.37 1.31 -1.26
C GLU A 255 9.99 2.68 -1.82
N CYS A 256 9.82 3.70 -0.98
CA CYS A 256 9.61 5.07 -1.46
C CYS A 256 10.76 5.58 -2.34
N ASN A 257 12.01 5.33 -1.94
CA ASN A 257 13.19 5.74 -2.69
C ASN A 257 13.38 4.93 -3.98
N CYS A 258 13.06 3.63 -3.96
CA CYS A 258 13.15 2.79 -5.13
C CYS A 258 12.09 3.20 -6.17
N LEU A 259 10.86 3.47 -5.73
CA LEU A 259 9.80 3.96 -6.62
C LEU A 259 10.06 5.35 -7.17
N SER A 260 10.70 6.25 -6.42
CA SER A 260 11.09 7.57 -6.97
C SER A 260 12.15 7.46 -8.07
N LEU A 261 12.97 6.39 -8.05
CA LEU A 261 13.92 6.06 -9.10
C LEU A 261 13.30 5.28 -10.26
N THR A 262 12.11 4.71 -10.08
CA THR A 262 11.36 4.03 -11.14
C THR A 262 10.86 5.05 -12.16
N ASP A 263 11.10 4.76 -13.43
CA ASP A 263 10.72 5.63 -14.53
C ASP A 263 9.20 5.75 -14.70
N ARG A 264 8.78 6.83 -15.36
CA ARG A 264 7.36 7.13 -15.58
C ARG A 264 6.64 6.02 -16.35
N GLU A 265 7.28 5.42 -17.34
CA GLU A 265 6.65 4.40 -18.20
C GLU A 265 6.34 3.13 -17.40
N ALA A 266 7.30 2.65 -16.61
CA ALA A 266 7.12 1.53 -15.69
C ALA A 266 6.04 1.82 -14.65
N MET A 267 6.00 3.04 -14.09
CA MET A 267 4.96 3.45 -13.15
C MET A 267 3.56 3.47 -13.78
N PHE A 268 3.42 4.00 -15.00
CA PHE A 268 2.11 4.14 -15.66
C PHE A 268 1.58 2.81 -16.21
N SER A 269 2.47 1.93 -16.66
CA SER A 269 2.10 0.59 -17.14
C SER A 269 1.93 -0.42 -16.01
N GLY A 270 2.42 -0.13 -14.81
CA GLY A 270 2.48 -1.08 -13.69
C GLY A 270 3.56 -2.16 -13.88
N ASN A 271 4.52 -1.94 -14.77
CA ASN A 271 5.66 -2.83 -15.02
C ASN A 271 6.79 -2.60 -14.01
N PHE A 272 6.46 -2.74 -12.73
CA PHE A 272 7.40 -2.74 -11.62
C PHE A 272 7.01 -3.83 -10.62
N MET A 273 7.92 -4.17 -9.70
CA MET A 273 7.64 -5.07 -8.58
C MET A 273 8.20 -4.49 -7.29
N PHE A 274 7.44 -4.58 -6.20
CA PHE A 274 7.96 -4.27 -4.86
C PHE A 274 9.13 -5.20 -4.51
N THR A 275 10.00 -4.76 -3.60
CA THR A 275 11.12 -5.61 -3.15
C THR A 275 10.59 -6.93 -2.59
N SER A 276 11.08 -8.05 -3.13
CA SER A 276 10.73 -9.38 -2.62
C SER A 276 11.24 -9.56 -1.21
N LEU A 277 10.35 -9.98 -0.31
CA LEU A 277 10.65 -10.24 1.10
C LEU A 277 10.84 -11.73 1.43
N GLY A 278 10.52 -12.62 0.48
CA GLY A 278 10.76 -14.05 0.63
C GLY A 278 12.22 -14.40 0.32
N SER A 279 12.77 -15.40 1.01
CA SER A 279 13.99 -16.05 0.54
C SER A 279 13.75 -16.56 -0.87
N THR A 280 14.60 -16.18 -1.82
CA THR A 280 14.75 -16.89 -3.08
C THR A 280 15.33 -18.28 -2.80
N THR A 281 14.59 -19.14 -2.12
CA THR A 281 14.73 -20.58 -2.30
C THR A 281 13.98 -20.87 -3.58
N ALA A 282 14.70 -20.76 -4.68
CA ALA A 282 14.53 -21.60 -5.85
C ALA A 282 13.09 -22.06 -6.12
N ASP A 283 12.39 -21.35 -7.02
CA ASP A 283 11.52 -22.02 -7.98
C ASP A 283 12.43 -22.96 -8.79
N THR A 284 12.73 -24.12 -8.20
CA THR A 284 13.44 -25.25 -8.81
C THR A 284 12.94 -26.48 -8.06
N VAL A 285 11.77 -26.98 -8.45
CA VAL A 285 11.55 -28.22 -9.22
C VAL A 285 10.09 -28.21 -9.68
#